data_AF-Q8ZMP2-F1
#
_entry.id   AF-Q8ZMP2-F1
#
_cell.length_a   1.000
_cell.length_b   1.000
_cell.length_c   1.000
_cell.angle_alpha   90.00
_cell.angle_beta   90.00
_cell.angle_gamma   90.00
#
_symmetry.space_group_name_H-M   'P 1'
#
loop_
_entity.id
_entity.type
_entity.pdbx_description
1 polymer ?
#
loop_
_entity_poly.entity_id
_entity_poly.type
_entity_poly.pdbx_seq_one_letter_code
_entity_poly.pdbx_strand_id
1 'polypeptide(L)'
;MLIIIALLWCKKDIRDSFYQLIKTFFHKQILTVLGFAVVWTSICIVLFYEIGVWSTDNLKTTLVWVITYAFVTIFETHKIKSSKYYFKSQIKETIGLSALLTFILELQSFSFAIEFIIYPIMLFLGLLAVVANTKKETEKIGATIKVVLGVFVIFYFAHSFFVSIMSPSVTFSWANLTELLTPVLLSFSFMPFIYMLYLYQAYETKLLGLKIYFDDEALFNYAKKLAICFFRTDLDALNRWVRNIHINEIKTKEGIKASLKDVKLRKKIESNPPEVDNKYGWSPFLAKDFLVGKGVDTNDYHFSFDTWISCSHMIEIGNDGLFRDSVAYYLYGDEYAAKKLKLRANINNSPISNCSKNTISLLAEELISKALGDDDFNINELFSKIPVMIKKDNRYVSITKEDFASQNGGYTLEVVIEIEGYSSKDH
;
A
#
# COMPACT_ATOMS: atom_id res chain seq x y z
N MET A 1 -29.75 8.51 5.37
CA MET A 1 -30.86 7.67 4.85
C MET A 1 -31.91 8.49 4.08
N LEU A 2 -32.62 9.44 4.69
CA LEU A 2 -33.72 10.18 4.03
C LEU A 2 -33.33 10.88 2.72
N ILE A 3 -32.15 11.54 2.67
CA ILE A 3 -31.69 12.21 1.45
C ILE A 3 -31.44 11.21 0.31
N ILE A 4 -30.86 10.04 0.61
CA ILE A 4 -30.63 9.00 -0.40
C ILE A 4 -31.97 8.47 -0.92
N ILE A 5 -32.93 8.21 -0.03
CA ILE A 5 -34.28 7.78 -0.42
C ILE A 5 -34.96 8.85 -1.31
N ALA A 6 -34.87 10.13 -0.93
CA ALA A 6 -35.42 11.23 -1.71
C ALA A 6 -34.74 11.36 -3.09
N LEU A 7 -33.40 11.21 -3.17
CA LEU A 7 -32.66 11.23 -4.42
C LEU A 7 -33.01 10.03 -5.33
N LEU A 8 -33.18 8.84 -4.74
CA LEU A 8 -33.62 7.63 -5.45
C LEU A 8 -35.04 7.76 -6.01
N TRP A 9 -35.91 8.51 -5.33
CA TRP A 9 -37.27 8.79 -5.81
C TRP A 9 -37.34 9.91 -6.85
N CYS A 10 -36.54 10.97 -6.73
CA CYS A 10 -36.63 12.13 -7.62
C CYS A 10 -35.92 11.94 -8.97
N LYS A 11 -34.88 11.10 -9.07
CA LYS A 11 -34.10 10.97 -10.31
C LYS A 11 -34.02 9.53 -10.79
N LYS A 12 -34.60 9.30 -11.97
CA LYS A 12 -34.56 8.01 -12.68
C LYS A 12 -33.12 7.51 -12.86
N ASP A 13 -32.20 8.37 -13.27
CA ASP A 13 -30.80 7.98 -13.49
C ASP A 13 -30.14 7.47 -12.20
N ILE A 14 -30.37 8.15 -11.07
CA ILE A 14 -29.83 7.73 -9.76
C ILE A 14 -30.42 6.38 -9.36
N ARG A 15 -31.72 6.18 -9.57
CA ARG A 15 -32.39 4.90 -9.30
C ARG A 15 -31.82 3.77 -10.15
N ASP A 16 -31.64 4.00 -11.44
CA ASP A 16 -31.14 3.00 -12.37
C ASP A 16 -29.66 2.67 -12.05
N SER A 17 -28.83 3.66 -11.74
CA SER A 17 -27.46 3.44 -11.23
C SER A 17 -27.43 2.70 -9.89
N PHE A 18 -28.33 3.02 -8.97
CA PHE A 18 -28.43 2.33 -7.68
C PHE A 18 -28.89 0.88 -7.83
N TYR A 19 -29.82 0.61 -8.76
CA TYR A 19 -30.22 -0.75 -9.09
C TYR A 19 -29.07 -1.54 -9.70
N GLN A 20 -28.30 -0.93 -10.61
CA GLN A 20 -27.08 -1.55 -11.16
C GLN A 20 -26.04 -1.82 -10.07
N LEU A 21 -25.88 -0.90 -9.11
CA LEU A 21 -25.00 -1.09 -7.96
C LEU A 21 -25.46 -2.30 -7.12
N ILE A 22 -26.74 -2.37 -6.75
CA ILE A 22 -27.32 -3.51 -6.03
C ILE A 22 -27.10 -4.81 -6.81
N LYS A 23 -27.40 -4.81 -8.12
CA LYS A 23 -27.19 -5.98 -8.98
C LYS A 23 -25.73 -6.45 -8.98
N THR A 24 -24.78 -5.51 -8.93
CA THR A 24 -23.35 -5.82 -8.84
C THR A 24 -22.98 -6.47 -7.52
N PHE A 25 -23.59 -6.09 -6.39
CA PHE A 25 -23.36 -6.75 -5.10
C PHE A 25 -23.76 -8.23 -5.09
N PHE A 26 -24.73 -8.63 -5.92
CA PHE A 26 -25.14 -10.03 -6.09
C PHE A 26 -24.25 -10.81 -7.09
N HIS A 27 -23.12 -10.24 -7.51
CA HIS A 27 -22.16 -10.97 -8.33
C HIS A 27 -21.50 -12.08 -7.51
N LYS A 28 -21.30 -13.26 -8.13
CA LYS A 28 -20.90 -14.50 -7.44
C LYS A 28 -19.62 -14.34 -6.60
N GLN A 29 -18.64 -13.59 -7.09
CA GLN A 29 -17.37 -13.32 -6.39
C GLN A 29 -17.58 -12.55 -5.08
N ILE A 30 -18.42 -11.51 -5.09
CA ILE A 30 -18.71 -10.71 -3.88
C ILE A 30 -19.47 -11.57 -2.88
N LEU A 31 -20.50 -12.28 -3.33
CA LEU A 31 -21.25 -13.20 -2.48
C LEU A 31 -20.38 -14.32 -1.88
N THR A 32 -19.40 -14.82 -2.64
CA THR A 32 -18.47 -15.85 -2.16
C THR A 32 -17.60 -15.30 -1.02
N VAL A 33 -17.04 -14.09 -1.18
CA VAL A 33 -16.22 -13.45 -0.13
C VAL A 33 -17.05 -13.14 1.11
N LEU A 34 -18.26 -12.59 0.93
CA LEU A 34 -19.18 -12.31 2.05
C LEU A 34 -19.63 -13.60 2.74
N GLY A 35 -19.89 -14.67 1.99
CA GLY A 35 -20.22 -15.98 2.54
C GLY A 35 -19.09 -16.55 3.41
N PHE A 36 -17.84 -16.48 2.95
CA PHE A 36 -16.70 -16.88 3.77
C PHE A 36 -16.51 -15.99 5.00
N ALA A 37 -16.75 -14.68 4.88
CA ALA A 37 -16.71 -13.77 6.03
C ALA A 37 -17.75 -14.15 7.09
N VAL A 38 -18.99 -14.45 6.68
CA VAL A 38 -20.05 -14.91 7.58
C VAL A 38 -19.66 -16.22 8.27
N VAL A 39 -19.17 -17.21 7.53
CA VAL A 39 -18.72 -18.49 8.10
C VAL A 39 -17.61 -18.26 9.13
N TRP A 40 -16.62 -17.44 8.79
CA TRP A 40 -15.52 -17.10 9.70
C TRP A 40 -16.02 -16.41 10.97
N THR A 41 -16.85 -15.38 10.83
CA THR A 41 -17.42 -14.66 11.97
C THR A 41 -18.28 -15.57 12.84
N SER A 42 -19.08 -16.47 12.26
CA SER A 42 -19.85 -17.45 13.03
C SER A 42 -18.96 -18.38 13.84
N ILE A 43 -17.83 -18.84 13.29
CA ILE A 43 -16.84 -19.64 14.04
C ILE A 43 -16.27 -18.82 15.20
N CYS A 44 -15.90 -17.56 14.98
CA CYS A 44 -15.42 -16.68 16.07
C CYS A 44 -16.46 -16.49 17.17
N ILE A 45 -17.73 -16.26 16.80
CA ILE A 45 -18.83 -16.09 17.76
C ILE A 45 -19.01 -17.35 18.62
N VAL A 46 -19.00 -18.54 18.00
CA VAL A 46 -19.09 -19.81 18.75
C VAL A 46 -17.91 -19.95 19.72
N LEU A 47 -16.68 -19.64 19.29
CA LEU A 47 -15.52 -19.68 20.18
C LEU A 47 -15.64 -18.67 21.34
N PHE A 48 -16.13 -17.46 21.08
CA PHE A 48 -16.32 -16.45 22.12
C PHE A 48 -17.46 -16.78 23.08
N TYR A 49 -18.50 -17.45 22.60
CA TYR A 49 -19.56 -17.98 23.43
C TYR A 49 -19.02 -19.02 24.42
N GLU A 50 -18.20 -19.98 23.96
CA GLU A 50 -17.58 -20.99 24.82
C GLU A 50 -16.62 -20.40 25.87
N ILE A 51 -15.93 -19.31 25.54
CA ILE A 51 -15.03 -18.61 26.48
C ILE A 51 -15.82 -17.68 27.43
N GLY A 52 -17.12 -17.47 27.19
CA GLY A 52 -18.00 -16.62 27.99
C GLY A 52 -17.86 -15.12 27.71
N VAL A 53 -17.21 -14.75 26.60
CA VAL A 53 -17.02 -13.35 26.18
C VAL A 53 -18.15 -12.85 25.27
N TRP A 54 -18.96 -13.76 24.75
CA TRP A 54 -20.11 -13.43 23.92
C TRP A 54 -21.37 -14.11 24.43
N SER A 55 -22.47 -13.37 24.54
CA SER A 55 -23.82 -13.87 24.79
C SER A 55 -24.81 -13.32 23.75
N THR A 56 -26.06 -13.76 23.80
CA THR A 56 -27.14 -13.21 22.98
C THR A 56 -27.34 -11.71 23.18
N ASP A 57 -26.90 -11.16 24.31
CA ASP A 57 -26.99 -9.72 24.60
C ASP A 57 -26.09 -8.92 23.67
N ASN A 58 -24.95 -9.48 23.23
CA ASN A 58 -24.00 -8.83 22.33
C ASN A 58 -24.40 -8.91 20.85
N LEU A 59 -25.55 -9.51 20.51
CA LEU A 59 -25.99 -9.69 19.13
C LEU A 59 -26.14 -8.36 18.39
N LYS A 60 -26.72 -7.35 19.06
CA LYS A 60 -26.88 -6.00 18.50
C LYS A 60 -25.52 -5.40 18.12
N THR A 61 -24.57 -5.46 19.04
CA THR A 61 -23.22 -4.91 18.85
C THR A 61 -22.44 -5.66 17.80
N THR A 62 -22.64 -6.98 17.71
CA THR A 62 -22.07 -7.81 16.63
C THR A 62 -22.61 -7.40 15.25
N LEU A 63 -23.91 -7.16 15.12
CA LEU A 63 -24.52 -6.71 13.85
C LEU A 63 -24.02 -5.34 13.42
N VAL A 64 -23.88 -4.41 14.38
CA VAL A 64 -23.29 -3.09 14.11
C VAL A 64 -21.84 -3.26 13.65
N TRP A 65 -21.04 -4.06 14.36
CA TRP A 65 -19.65 -4.35 14.00
C TRP A 65 -19.51 -4.97 12.60
N VAL A 66 -20.41 -5.87 12.20
CA VAL A 66 -20.39 -6.46 10.84
C VAL A 66 -20.48 -5.37 9.77
N ILE A 67 -21.35 -4.38 9.96
CA ILE A 67 -21.58 -3.31 8.98
C ILE A 67 -20.46 -2.26 9.04
N THR A 68 -20.09 -1.83 10.24
CA THR A 68 -19.16 -0.69 10.43
C THR A 68 -17.70 -1.09 10.29
N TYR A 69 -17.34 -2.31 10.66
CA TYR A 69 -15.97 -2.81 10.60
C TYR A 69 -15.82 -3.89 9.53
N ALA A 70 -16.44 -5.06 9.70
CA ALA A 70 -16.13 -6.23 8.87
C ALA A 70 -16.34 -5.97 7.37
N PHE A 71 -17.47 -5.36 7.02
CA PHE A 71 -17.79 -5.00 5.64
C PHE A 71 -16.79 -3.98 5.09
N VAL A 72 -16.50 -2.91 5.83
CA VAL A 72 -15.54 -1.86 5.41
C VAL A 72 -14.14 -2.45 5.19
N THR A 73 -13.64 -3.25 6.13
CA THR A 73 -12.30 -3.84 6.05
C THR A 73 -12.15 -4.78 4.85
N ILE A 74 -13.21 -5.53 4.47
CA ILE A 74 -13.19 -6.36 3.25
C ILE A 74 -12.93 -5.49 2.01
N PHE A 75 -13.61 -4.35 1.86
CA PHE A 75 -13.42 -3.45 0.73
C PHE A 75 -12.04 -2.77 0.75
N GLU A 76 -11.47 -2.56 1.93
CA GLU A 76 -10.14 -1.95 2.11
C GLU A 76 -8.97 -2.92 1.94
N THR A 77 -9.22 -4.20 1.65
CA THR A 77 -8.16 -5.21 1.40
C THR A 77 -7.16 -4.78 0.32
N HIS A 78 -7.59 -4.01 -0.68
CA HIS A 78 -6.70 -3.45 -1.71
C HIS A 78 -5.61 -2.53 -1.15
N LYS A 79 -5.86 -1.87 0.00
CA LYS A 79 -4.90 -0.97 0.68
C LYS A 79 -3.74 -1.74 1.33
N ILE A 80 -3.87 -3.06 1.53
CA ILE A 80 -2.81 -3.90 2.10
C ILE A 80 -1.57 -3.88 1.20
N LYS A 81 -1.77 -3.88 -0.13
CA LYS A 81 -0.67 -3.86 -1.11
C LYS A 81 0.14 -2.57 -1.03
N SER A 82 -0.51 -1.43 -0.74
CA SER A 82 0.13 -0.11 -0.71
C SER A 82 0.68 0.28 0.66
N SER A 83 0.39 -0.48 1.72
CA SER A 83 0.79 -0.14 3.08
C SER A 83 1.49 -1.30 3.76
N LYS A 84 2.82 -1.18 3.90
CA LYS A 84 3.67 -2.11 4.68
C LYS A 84 3.15 -2.28 6.12
N TYR A 85 2.47 -1.28 6.66
CA TYR A 85 2.00 -1.23 8.04
C TYR A 85 0.48 -1.35 8.18
N TYR A 86 -0.24 -1.86 7.16
CA TYR A 86 -1.70 -1.96 7.17
C TYR A 86 -2.27 -2.62 8.44
N PHE A 87 -1.78 -3.81 8.80
CA PHE A 87 -2.27 -4.50 10.00
C PHE A 87 -1.91 -3.74 11.28
N LYS A 88 -0.73 -3.12 11.33
CA LYS A 88 -0.33 -2.28 12.47
C LYS A 88 -1.22 -1.05 12.62
N SER A 89 -1.62 -0.42 11.51
CA SER A 89 -2.57 0.70 11.54
C SER A 89 -3.96 0.24 11.96
N GLN A 90 -4.43 -0.90 11.45
CA GLN A 90 -5.72 -1.48 11.85
C GLN A 90 -5.79 -1.81 13.34
N ILE A 91 -4.71 -2.36 13.92
CA ILE A 91 -4.61 -2.59 15.37
C ILE A 91 -4.70 -1.25 16.13
N LYS A 92 -3.98 -0.22 15.66
CA LYS A 92 -3.99 1.11 16.28
C LYS A 92 -5.37 1.79 16.18
N GLU A 93 -6.10 1.59 15.10
CA GLU A 93 -7.46 2.09 14.92
C GLU A 93 -8.45 1.35 15.82
N THR A 94 -8.31 0.02 15.94
CA THR A 94 -9.19 -0.83 16.77
C THR A 94 -9.01 -0.58 18.27
N ILE A 95 -7.76 -0.40 18.74
CA ILE A 95 -7.45 -0.04 20.14
C ILE A 95 -7.47 1.49 20.35
N GLY A 96 -7.63 2.27 19.28
CA GLY A 96 -7.41 3.70 19.29
C GLY A 96 -8.21 4.44 20.35
N LEU A 97 -7.71 5.61 20.77
CA LEU A 97 -8.38 6.49 21.73
C LEU A 97 -9.84 6.78 21.31
N SER A 98 -10.12 6.81 20.01
CA SER A 98 -11.48 6.95 19.47
C SER A 98 -12.40 5.80 19.85
N ALA A 99 -11.94 4.55 19.79
CA ALA A 99 -12.75 3.38 20.15
C ALA A 99 -13.03 3.36 21.65
N LEU A 100 -12.01 3.62 22.47
CA LEU A 100 -12.18 3.75 23.93
C LEU A 100 -13.11 4.91 24.30
N LEU A 101 -12.97 6.07 23.65
CA LEU A 101 -13.83 7.22 23.90
C LEU A 101 -15.28 6.92 23.51
N THR A 102 -15.50 6.26 22.37
CA THR A 102 -16.84 5.87 21.91
C THR A 102 -17.49 4.93 22.91
N PHE A 103 -16.76 3.93 23.40
CA PHE A 103 -17.27 3.04 24.43
C PHE A 103 -17.60 3.76 25.74
N ILE A 104 -16.71 4.63 26.23
CA ILE A 104 -16.96 5.38 27.48
C ILE A 104 -18.18 6.29 27.32
N LEU A 105 -18.38 6.90 26.15
CA LEU A 105 -19.59 7.67 25.86
C LEU A 105 -20.82 6.73 25.90
N GLU A 106 -20.78 5.57 25.26
CA GLU A 106 -21.91 4.64 25.19
C GLU A 106 -22.23 3.92 26.52
N LEU A 107 -21.26 3.85 27.44
CA LEU A 107 -21.35 3.12 28.71
C LEU A 107 -22.56 3.55 29.57
N GLN A 108 -22.85 4.85 29.59
CA GLN A 108 -24.00 5.42 30.29
C GLN A 108 -24.64 6.52 29.44
N SER A 109 -25.78 6.18 28.88
CA SER A 109 -26.58 7.02 27.99
C SER A 109 -27.57 7.88 28.78
N PHE A 110 -28.05 8.99 28.19
CA PHE A 110 -29.11 9.76 28.84
C PHE A 110 -30.44 9.01 28.75
N SER A 111 -31.44 9.48 29.49
CA SER A 111 -32.79 8.96 29.26
C SER A 111 -33.21 9.19 27.81
N PHE A 112 -33.97 8.25 27.25
CA PHE A 112 -34.43 8.30 25.86
C PHE A 112 -35.04 9.65 25.47
N ALA A 113 -35.79 10.30 26.38
CA ALA A 113 -36.40 11.60 26.12
C ALA A 113 -35.36 12.72 25.88
N ILE A 114 -34.26 12.70 26.64
CA ILE A 114 -33.17 13.67 26.49
C ILE A 114 -32.43 13.41 25.18
N GLU A 115 -32.09 12.15 24.89
CA GLU A 115 -31.37 11.79 23.66
C GLU A 115 -32.16 12.09 22.39
N PHE A 116 -33.47 11.84 22.43
CA PHE A 116 -34.38 12.14 21.33
C PHE A 116 -34.39 13.63 20.98
N ILE A 117 -34.12 14.52 21.94
CA ILE A 117 -34.01 15.96 21.71
C ILE A 117 -32.58 16.34 21.30
N ILE A 118 -31.56 15.78 21.98
CA ILE A 118 -30.16 16.12 21.75
C ILE A 118 -29.69 15.67 20.36
N TYR A 119 -30.02 14.47 19.90
CA TYR A 119 -29.50 13.95 18.63
C TYR A 119 -29.93 14.77 17.41
N PRO A 120 -31.20 15.19 17.24
CA PRO A 120 -31.59 16.11 16.18
C PRO A 120 -30.87 17.46 16.24
N ILE A 121 -30.66 18.01 17.44
CA ILE A 121 -29.94 19.28 17.63
C ILE A 121 -28.46 19.12 17.22
N MET A 122 -27.80 18.06 17.69
CA MET A 122 -26.42 17.74 17.33
C MET A 122 -26.26 17.52 15.84
N LEU A 123 -27.20 16.79 15.21
CA LEU A 123 -27.22 16.58 13.77
C LEU A 123 -27.38 17.91 13.01
N PHE A 124 -28.32 18.75 13.44
CA PHE A 124 -28.55 20.06 12.84
C PHE A 124 -27.31 20.96 12.94
N LEU A 125 -26.68 21.03 14.12
CA LEU A 125 -25.44 21.77 14.32
C LEU A 125 -24.29 21.19 13.49
N GLY A 126 -24.16 19.87 13.41
CA GLY A 126 -23.16 19.20 12.57
C GLY A 126 -23.30 19.56 11.09
N LEU A 127 -24.54 19.54 10.56
CA LEU A 127 -24.82 19.96 9.19
C LEU A 127 -24.53 21.44 8.96
N LEU A 128 -24.93 22.31 9.90
CA LEU A 128 -24.61 23.74 9.83
C LEU A 128 -23.10 23.99 9.85
N ALA A 129 -22.34 23.25 10.65
CA ALA A 129 -20.88 23.36 10.69
C ALA A 129 -20.25 22.98 9.34
N VAL A 130 -20.75 21.94 8.67
CA VAL A 130 -20.28 21.55 7.33
C VAL A 130 -20.59 22.65 6.32
N VAL A 131 -21.82 23.16 6.30
CA VAL A 131 -22.24 24.22 5.36
C VAL A 131 -21.45 25.52 5.62
N ALA A 132 -21.25 25.91 6.87
CA ALA A 132 -20.53 27.13 7.23
C ALA A 132 -19.04 27.09 6.81
N ASN A 133 -18.43 25.91 6.69
CA ASN A 133 -17.04 25.78 6.23
C ASN A 133 -16.90 25.79 4.70
N THR A 134 -17.98 25.90 3.93
CA THR A 134 -17.90 25.97 2.45
C THR A 134 -17.49 27.34 1.93
N LYS A 135 -17.76 28.41 2.68
CA LYS A 135 -17.41 29.79 2.33
C LYS A 135 -16.47 30.38 3.37
N LYS A 136 -15.46 31.12 2.92
CA LYS A 136 -14.49 31.79 3.78
C LYS A 136 -15.14 32.79 4.75
N GLU A 137 -16.22 33.45 4.33
CA GLU A 137 -16.97 34.41 5.16
C GLU A 137 -17.64 33.77 6.38
N THR A 138 -18.06 32.51 6.29
CA THR A 138 -18.78 31.79 7.35
C THR A 138 -17.89 30.85 8.16
N GLU A 139 -16.59 30.80 7.86
CA GLU A 139 -15.61 29.92 8.52
C GLU A 139 -15.59 30.12 10.04
N LYS A 140 -15.68 31.38 10.51
CA LYS A 140 -15.76 31.70 11.94
C LYS A 140 -17.00 31.10 12.60
N ILE A 141 -18.15 31.11 11.93
CA ILE A 141 -19.39 30.50 12.42
C ILE A 141 -19.23 28.98 12.51
N GLY A 142 -18.63 28.37 11.48
CA GLY A 142 -18.32 26.94 11.46
C GLY A 142 -17.41 26.54 12.62
N ALA A 143 -16.40 27.36 12.95
CA ALA A 143 -15.53 27.15 14.11
C ALA A 143 -16.30 27.24 15.43
N THR A 144 -17.15 28.26 15.63
CA THR A 144 -17.97 28.41 16.83
C THR A 144 -18.91 27.21 17.03
N ILE A 145 -19.57 26.74 15.96
CA ILE A 145 -20.46 25.57 16.04
C ILE A 145 -19.67 24.31 16.44
N LYS A 146 -18.46 24.11 15.90
CA LYS A 146 -17.60 23.00 16.30
C LYS A 146 -17.22 23.05 17.78
N VAL A 147 -16.96 24.24 18.33
CA VAL A 147 -16.72 24.42 19.78
C VAL A 147 -17.96 24.02 20.59
N VAL A 148 -19.15 24.46 20.19
CA VAL A 148 -20.41 24.09 20.85
C VAL A 148 -20.64 22.56 20.81
N LEU A 149 -20.43 21.93 19.66
CA LEU A 149 -20.48 20.46 19.52
C LEU A 149 -19.46 19.77 20.46
N GLY A 150 -18.25 20.32 20.55
CA GLY A 150 -17.22 19.83 21.47
C GLY A 150 -17.66 19.91 22.94
N VAL A 151 -18.32 21.00 23.35
CA VAL A 151 -18.89 21.15 24.70
C VAL A 151 -19.95 20.09 24.98
N PHE A 152 -20.83 19.80 24.02
CA PHE A 152 -21.81 18.72 24.16
C PHE A 152 -21.14 17.35 24.36
N VAL A 153 -20.09 17.05 23.60
CA VAL A 153 -19.32 15.80 23.76
C VAL A 153 -18.67 15.72 25.14
N ILE A 154 -18.05 16.81 25.61
CA ILE A 154 -17.44 16.87 26.95
C ILE A 154 -18.51 16.69 28.04
N PHE A 155 -19.68 17.32 27.89
CA PHE A 155 -20.79 17.17 28.84
C PHE A 155 -21.31 15.73 28.88
N TYR A 156 -21.50 15.11 27.71
CA TYR A 156 -21.92 13.72 27.61
C TYR A 156 -20.90 12.77 28.25
N PHE A 157 -19.61 13.00 27.97
CA PHE A 157 -18.51 12.26 28.59
C PHE A 157 -18.50 12.42 30.11
N ALA A 158 -18.61 13.66 30.61
CA ALA A 158 -18.62 13.95 32.04
C ALA A 158 -19.84 13.31 32.74
N HIS A 159 -21.01 13.34 32.11
CA HIS A 159 -22.20 12.64 32.61
C HIS A 159 -21.98 11.14 32.66
N SER A 160 -21.54 10.53 31.55
CA SER A 160 -21.29 9.08 31.51
C SER A 160 -20.27 8.65 32.56
N PHE A 161 -19.18 9.42 32.68
CA PHE A 161 -18.13 9.19 33.67
C PHE A 161 -18.63 9.36 35.11
N PHE A 162 -19.45 10.37 35.38
CA PHE A 162 -20.05 10.61 36.70
C PHE A 162 -20.98 9.46 37.10
N VAL A 163 -21.90 9.05 36.22
CA VAL A 163 -22.79 7.91 36.46
C VAL A 163 -21.98 6.62 36.65
N SER A 164 -20.92 6.45 35.86
CA SER A 164 -20.00 5.31 35.94
C SER A 164 -19.33 5.18 37.31
N ILE A 165 -18.89 6.30 37.90
CA ILE A 165 -18.31 6.34 39.25
C ILE A 165 -19.38 6.12 40.33
N MET A 166 -20.58 6.66 40.15
CA MET A 166 -21.66 6.55 41.14
C MET A 166 -22.32 5.17 41.14
N SER A 167 -22.19 4.39 40.07
CA SER A 167 -22.71 3.02 39.97
C SER A 167 -21.68 2.03 39.41
N PRO A 168 -20.57 1.76 40.13
CA PRO A 168 -19.49 0.91 39.61
C PRO A 168 -19.93 -0.52 39.35
N SER A 169 -20.83 -1.07 40.17
CA SER A 169 -21.31 -2.46 40.03
C SER A 169 -22.10 -2.70 38.75
N VAL A 170 -22.89 -1.71 38.31
CA VAL A 170 -23.63 -1.75 37.04
C VAL A 170 -22.69 -1.50 35.88
N THR A 171 -21.82 -0.49 36.03
CA THR A 171 -20.92 0.00 34.99
C THR A 171 -19.85 -1.01 34.61
N PHE A 172 -19.16 -1.59 35.60
CA PHE A 172 -18.14 -2.61 35.43
C PHE A 172 -18.72 -4.03 35.53
N SER A 173 -20.00 -4.20 35.17
CA SER A 173 -20.61 -5.51 35.05
C SER A 173 -19.94 -6.33 33.94
N TRP A 174 -19.98 -7.66 34.07
CA TRP A 174 -19.46 -8.55 33.03
C TRP A 174 -20.14 -8.28 31.68
N ALA A 175 -21.44 -7.99 31.67
CA ALA A 175 -22.19 -7.63 30.47
C ALA A 175 -21.58 -6.42 29.74
N ASN A 176 -21.35 -5.31 30.45
CA ASN A 176 -20.73 -4.12 29.85
C ASN A 176 -19.29 -4.38 29.39
N LEU A 177 -18.53 -5.19 30.12
CA LEU A 177 -17.18 -5.57 29.72
C LEU A 177 -17.19 -6.41 28.43
N THR A 178 -18.11 -7.38 28.32
CA THR A 178 -18.28 -8.16 27.07
C THR A 178 -18.76 -7.29 25.92
N GLU A 179 -19.58 -6.27 26.18
CA GLU A 179 -20.04 -5.32 25.15
C GLU A 179 -18.88 -4.49 24.59
N LEU A 180 -17.91 -4.09 25.43
CA LEU A 180 -16.66 -3.46 24.99
C LEU A 180 -15.76 -4.42 24.21
N LEU A 181 -15.54 -5.60 24.79
CA LEU A 181 -14.50 -6.51 24.32
C LEU A 181 -14.93 -7.23 23.03
N THR A 182 -16.22 -7.50 22.85
CA THR A 182 -16.75 -8.21 21.67
C THR A 182 -16.29 -7.61 20.35
N PRO A 183 -16.55 -6.33 20.02
CA PRO A 183 -16.13 -5.76 18.75
C PRO A 183 -14.60 -5.72 18.61
N VAL A 184 -13.86 -5.48 19.71
CA VAL A 184 -12.39 -5.46 19.70
C VAL A 184 -11.84 -6.85 19.36
N LEU A 185 -12.30 -7.88 20.06
CA LEU A 185 -11.87 -9.27 19.86
C LEU A 185 -12.30 -9.81 18.51
N LEU A 186 -13.50 -9.46 18.04
CA LEU A 186 -13.97 -9.80 16.69
C LEU A 186 -13.08 -9.15 15.64
N SER A 187 -12.73 -7.86 15.78
CA SER A 187 -11.80 -7.18 14.86
C SER A 187 -10.44 -7.86 14.80
N PHE A 188 -9.85 -8.22 15.94
CA PHE A 188 -8.59 -8.98 15.99
C PHE A 188 -8.72 -10.35 15.33
N SER A 189 -9.80 -11.07 15.62
CA SER A 189 -10.07 -12.40 15.07
C SER A 189 -10.42 -12.35 13.58
N PHE A 190 -10.82 -11.20 13.06
CA PHE A 190 -11.09 -10.98 11.65
C PHE A 190 -9.80 -10.71 10.84
N MET A 191 -8.70 -10.29 11.49
CA MET A 191 -7.44 -10.02 10.78
C MET A 191 -6.87 -11.24 10.03
N PRO A 192 -6.84 -12.47 10.60
CA PRO A 192 -6.45 -13.66 9.85
C PRO A 192 -7.32 -13.88 8.60
N PHE A 193 -8.63 -13.65 8.70
CA PHE A 193 -9.53 -13.72 7.54
C PHE A 193 -9.15 -12.70 6.47
N ILE A 194 -8.94 -11.44 6.86
CA ILE A 194 -8.53 -10.36 5.94
C ILE A 194 -7.18 -10.70 5.28
N TYR A 195 -6.24 -11.27 6.02
CA TYR A 195 -4.95 -11.72 5.46
C TYR A 195 -5.13 -12.86 4.45
N MET A 196 -5.96 -13.86 4.77
CA MET A 196 -6.27 -14.95 3.83
C MET A 196 -6.98 -14.43 2.56
N LEU A 197 -7.90 -13.48 2.71
CA LEU A 197 -8.58 -12.83 1.59
C LEU A 197 -7.58 -12.07 0.70
N TYR A 198 -6.63 -11.34 1.30
CA TYR A 198 -5.55 -10.68 0.57
C TYR A 198 -4.70 -11.67 -0.22
N LEU A 199 -4.29 -12.79 0.39
CA LEU A 199 -3.57 -13.85 -0.30
C LEU A 199 -4.39 -14.41 -1.46
N TYR A 200 -5.66 -14.73 -1.22
CA TYR A 200 -6.56 -15.25 -2.26
C TYR A 200 -6.64 -14.29 -3.47
N GLN A 201 -6.88 -13.00 -3.24
CA GLN A 201 -6.96 -11.98 -4.28
C GLN A 201 -5.63 -11.85 -5.05
N ALA A 202 -4.50 -11.89 -4.35
CA ALA A 202 -3.18 -11.81 -4.97
C ALA A 202 -2.91 -13.02 -5.87
N TYR A 203 -3.22 -14.24 -5.41
CA TYR A 203 -3.10 -15.45 -6.22
C TYR A 203 -4.06 -15.43 -7.40
N GLU A 204 -5.33 -15.09 -7.19
CA GLU A 204 -6.34 -15.05 -8.25
C GLU A 204 -5.91 -14.11 -9.38
N THR A 205 -5.52 -12.87 -9.04
CA THR A 205 -5.06 -11.87 -10.02
C THR A 205 -3.89 -12.39 -10.87
N LYS A 206 -2.93 -13.07 -10.24
CA LYS A 206 -1.70 -13.56 -10.90
C LYS A 206 -1.96 -14.81 -11.73
N LEU A 207 -2.74 -15.74 -11.21
CA LEU A 207 -3.07 -16.99 -11.88
C LEU A 207 -4.05 -16.78 -13.04
N LEU A 208 -4.93 -15.77 -12.99
CA LEU A 208 -5.80 -15.45 -14.12
C LEU A 208 -4.99 -15.07 -15.38
N GLY A 209 -3.92 -14.29 -15.24
CA GLY A 209 -3.01 -13.99 -16.34
C GLY A 209 -2.34 -15.26 -16.90
N LEU A 210 -1.87 -16.16 -16.02
CA LEU A 210 -1.30 -17.44 -16.45
C LEU A 210 -2.30 -18.37 -17.13
N LYS A 211 -3.58 -18.36 -16.70
CA LYS A 211 -4.63 -19.16 -17.34
C LYS A 211 -4.80 -18.75 -18.80
N ILE A 212 -4.78 -17.46 -19.08
CA ILE A 212 -4.86 -16.92 -20.45
C ILE A 212 -3.59 -17.28 -21.23
N TYR A 213 -2.42 -17.16 -20.60
CA TYR A 213 -1.13 -17.40 -21.26
C TYR A 213 -0.88 -18.86 -21.68
N PHE A 214 -1.23 -19.83 -20.83
CA PHE A 214 -0.94 -21.25 -21.12
C PHE A 214 -1.85 -21.84 -22.19
N ASP A 215 -3.10 -21.38 -22.30
CA ASP A 215 -4.15 -21.93 -23.19
C ASP A 215 -4.38 -23.47 -23.05
N ASP A 216 -3.81 -24.10 -22.01
CA ASP A 216 -4.02 -25.50 -21.64
C ASP A 216 -4.42 -25.58 -20.16
N GLU A 217 -5.62 -26.10 -19.91
CA GLU A 217 -6.18 -26.25 -18.57
C GLU A 217 -5.39 -27.25 -17.70
N ALA A 218 -4.80 -28.30 -18.29
CA ALA A 218 -4.03 -29.28 -17.55
C ALA A 218 -2.69 -28.69 -17.06
N LEU A 219 -1.99 -27.97 -17.95
CA LEU A 219 -0.76 -27.25 -17.62
C LEU A 219 -1.03 -26.13 -16.60
N PHE A 220 -2.10 -25.36 -16.78
CA PHE A 220 -2.51 -24.31 -15.84
C PHE A 220 -2.80 -24.88 -14.45
N ASN A 221 -3.61 -25.95 -14.35
CA ASN A 221 -3.93 -26.56 -13.06
C ASN A 221 -2.70 -27.14 -12.36
N TYR A 222 -1.75 -27.69 -13.13
CA TYR A 222 -0.46 -28.13 -12.63
C TYR A 222 0.37 -26.97 -12.09
N ALA A 223 0.51 -25.88 -12.86
CA ALA A 223 1.24 -24.67 -12.48
C ALA A 223 0.63 -24.02 -11.22
N LYS A 224 -0.70 -23.92 -11.16
CA LYS A 224 -1.46 -23.38 -10.03
C LYS A 224 -1.19 -24.15 -8.74
N LYS A 225 -1.30 -25.49 -8.77
CA LYS A 225 -1.04 -26.33 -7.59
C LYS A 225 0.39 -26.15 -7.08
N LEU A 226 1.36 -26.15 -8.00
CA LEU A 226 2.76 -25.95 -7.63
C LEU A 226 3.00 -24.56 -7.03
N ALA A 227 2.48 -23.50 -7.65
CA ALA A 227 2.65 -22.13 -7.16
C ALA A 227 2.13 -21.97 -5.73
N ILE A 228 0.92 -22.48 -5.44
CA ILE A 228 0.31 -22.41 -4.10
C ILE A 228 1.15 -23.18 -3.07
N CYS A 229 1.58 -24.41 -3.40
CA CYS A 229 2.38 -25.22 -2.48
C CYS A 229 3.78 -24.65 -2.25
N PHE A 230 4.38 -24.04 -3.28
CA PHE A 230 5.77 -23.61 -3.24
C PHE A 230 5.95 -22.21 -2.65
N PHE A 231 5.09 -21.25 -3.03
CA PHE A 231 5.19 -19.86 -2.56
C PHE A 231 4.40 -19.59 -1.28
N ARG A 232 3.27 -20.27 -1.07
CA ARG A 232 2.43 -20.12 0.12
C ARG A 232 2.06 -18.64 0.36
N THR A 233 2.68 -17.97 1.33
CA THR A 233 2.44 -16.56 1.68
C THR A 233 3.40 -15.58 1.00
N ASP A 234 4.41 -16.07 0.28
CA ASP A 234 5.44 -15.28 -0.39
C ASP A 234 4.93 -14.73 -1.74
N LEU A 235 4.15 -13.65 -1.66
CA LEU A 235 3.58 -12.99 -2.85
C LEU A 235 4.64 -12.33 -3.74
N ASP A 236 5.78 -11.93 -3.18
CA ASP A 236 6.91 -11.42 -3.94
C ASP A 236 7.48 -12.54 -4.83
N ALA A 237 7.76 -13.71 -4.27
CA ALA A 237 8.23 -14.87 -5.06
C ALA A 237 7.21 -15.29 -6.12
N LEU A 238 5.91 -15.27 -5.81
CA LEU A 238 4.85 -15.51 -6.78
C LEU A 238 4.90 -14.51 -7.95
N ASN A 239 5.06 -13.21 -7.65
CA ASN A 239 5.16 -12.16 -8.66
C ASN A 239 6.37 -12.37 -9.57
N ARG A 240 7.54 -12.66 -8.98
CA ARG A 240 8.78 -12.93 -9.72
C ARG A 240 8.64 -14.15 -10.62
N TRP A 241 8.00 -15.22 -10.13
CA TRP A 241 7.77 -16.44 -10.91
C TRP A 241 6.83 -16.24 -12.09
N VAL A 242 5.72 -15.53 -11.88
CA VAL A 242 4.79 -15.19 -12.96
C VAL A 242 5.50 -14.35 -14.03
N ARG A 243 6.32 -13.38 -13.61
CA ARG A 243 7.14 -12.57 -14.54
C ARG A 243 8.11 -13.44 -15.32
N ASN A 244 8.83 -14.34 -14.66
CA ASN A 244 9.77 -15.28 -15.28
C ASN A 244 9.06 -16.18 -16.33
N ILE A 245 7.86 -16.69 -16.03
CA ILE A 245 7.09 -17.49 -17.01
C ILE A 245 6.85 -16.72 -18.31
N HIS A 246 6.45 -15.45 -18.22
CA HIS A 246 6.15 -14.65 -19.40
C HIS A 246 7.41 -14.25 -20.16
N ILE A 247 8.46 -13.78 -19.45
CA ILE A 247 9.71 -13.33 -20.07
C ILE A 247 10.42 -14.48 -20.80
N ASN A 248 10.49 -15.66 -20.17
CA ASN A 248 11.19 -16.82 -20.71
C ASN A 248 10.26 -17.75 -21.51
N GLU A 249 9.07 -17.28 -21.86
CA GLU A 249 8.06 -17.99 -22.65
C GLU A 249 7.82 -19.45 -22.23
N ILE A 250 7.77 -19.71 -20.92
CA ILE A 250 7.78 -21.07 -20.37
C ILE A 250 6.41 -21.74 -20.61
N LYS A 251 6.37 -22.84 -21.37
CA LYS A 251 5.12 -23.59 -21.67
C LYS A 251 5.19 -25.11 -21.41
N THR A 252 6.19 -25.57 -20.66
CA THR A 252 6.37 -27.01 -20.34
C THR A 252 6.35 -27.27 -18.83
N LYS A 253 6.01 -28.51 -18.43
CA LYS A 253 5.98 -28.89 -17.00
C LYS A 253 7.37 -28.86 -16.38
N GLU A 254 8.38 -29.21 -17.16
CA GLU A 254 9.81 -29.18 -16.80
C GLU A 254 10.27 -27.74 -16.61
N GLY A 255 9.93 -26.85 -17.56
CA GLY A 255 10.24 -25.43 -17.47
C GLY A 255 9.58 -24.75 -16.27
N ILE A 256 8.32 -25.09 -15.97
CA ILE A 256 7.62 -24.61 -14.76
C ILE A 256 8.35 -25.05 -13.49
N LYS A 257 8.76 -26.32 -13.39
CA LYS A 257 9.51 -26.83 -12.25
C LYS A 257 10.88 -26.15 -12.12
N ALA A 258 11.56 -25.91 -13.23
CA ALA A 258 12.85 -25.23 -13.25
C ALA A 258 12.73 -23.78 -12.78
N SER A 259 11.73 -23.03 -13.26
CA SER A 259 11.53 -21.63 -12.87
C SER A 259 11.13 -21.46 -11.41
N LEU A 260 10.36 -22.39 -10.83
CA LEU A 260 10.09 -22.40 -9.38
C LEU A 260 11.39 -22.53 -8.57
N LYS A 261 12.26 -23.46 -8.96
CA LYS A 261 13.56 -23.67 -8.30
C LYS A 261 14.47 -22.46 -8.47
N ASP A 262 14.49 -21.87 -9.67
CA ASP A 262 15.26 -20.66 -9.95
C ASP A 262 14.84 -19.52 -9.02
N VAL A 263 13.54 -19.20 -8.91
CA VAL A 263 13.07 -18.13 -8.00
C VAL A 263 13.50 -18.37 -6.55
N LYS A 264 13.41 -19.62 -6.05
CA LYS A 264 13.89 -19.95 -4.70
C LYS A 264 15.39 -19.81 -4.55
N LEU A 265 16.16 -20.21 -5.56
CA LEU A 265 17.61 -20.02 -5.58
C LEU A 265 17.95 -18.53 -5.53
N ARG A 266 17.32 -17.69 -6.38
CA ARG A 266 17.54 -16.24 -6.41
C ARG A 266 17.23 -15.59 -5.07
N LYS A 267 16.10 -15.92 -4.43
CA LYS A 267 15.78 -15.39 -3.10
C LYS A 267 16.77 -15.82 -2.01
N LYS A 268 17.30 -17.05 -2.10
CA LYS A 268 18.34 -17.53 -1.19
C LYS A 268 19.65 -16.75 -1.35
N ILE A 269 20.05 -16.47 -2.59
CA ILE A 269 21.24 -15.66 -2.90
C ILE A 269 21.01 -14.20 -2.46
N GLU A 270 19.84 -13.63 -2.72
CA GLU A 270 19.50 -12.26 -2.27
C GLU A 270 19.50 -12.12 -0.75
N SER A 271 19.09 -13.15 -0.02
CA SER A 271 19.13 -13.15 1.46
C SER A 271 20.55 -13.28 2.02
N ASN A 272 21.50 -13.78 1.22
CA ASN A 272 22.92 -13.90 1.59
C ASN A 272 23.78 -13.51 0.37
N PRO A 273 23.87 -12.21 0.06
CA PRO A 273 24.58 -11.73 -1.13
C PRO A 273 26.02 -12.23 -1.15
N PRO A 274 26.50 -12.80 -2.27
CA PRO A 274 27.92 -13.12 -2.40
C PRO A 274 28.73 -11.82 -2.47
N GLU A 275 29.94 -11.86 -1.92
CA GLU A 275 30.95 -10.84 -2.16
C GLU A 275 31.41 -10.93 -3.61
N VAL A 276 31.49 -9.78 -4.27
CA VAL A 276 32.01 -9.65 -5.64
C VAL A 276 33.26 -8.79 -5.54
N ASP A 277 34.38 -9.30 -6.03
CA ASP A 277 35.61 -8.52 -6.15
C ASP A 277 35.32 -7.25 -6.98
N ASN A 278 35.72 -6.10 -6.44
CA ASN A 278 35.52 -4.78 -7.04
C ASN A 278 35.95 -4.71 -8.51
N LYS A 279 36.88 -5.56 -8.95
CA LYS A 279 37.32 -5.61 -10.34
C LYS A 279 36.26 -6.16 -11.31
N TYR A 280 35.37 -7.01 -10.83
CA TYR A 280 34.30 -7.65 -11.61
C TYR A 280 32.95 -6.96 -11.47
N GLY A 281 32.81 -6.08 -10.48
CA GLY A 281 31.67 -5.19 -10.33
C GLY A 281 31.17 -5.06 -8.92
N TRP A 282 29.85 -4.92 -8.81
CA TRP A 282 29.16 -4.86 -7.55
C TRP A 282 28.29 -6.09 -7.37
N SER A 283 28.13 -6.54 -6.13
CA SER A 283 27.10 -7.53 -5.80
C SER A 283 25.73 -6.92 -6.16
N PRO A 284 24.97 -7.49 -7.12
CA PRO A 284 23.74 -6.87 -7.58
C PRO A 284 22.70 -6.77 -6.47
N PHE A 285 22.71 -7.73 -5.53
CA PHE A 285 21.80 -7.76 -4.39
C PHE A 285 22.09 -6.66 -3.35
N LEU A 286 23.31 -6.12 -3.31
CA LEU A 286 23.66 -4.95 -2.48
C LEU A 286 23.49 -3.65 -3.27
N ALA A 287 23.95 -3.62 -4.52
CA ALA A 287 23.92 -2.43 -5.37
C ALA A 287 22.49 -1.94 -5.65
N LYS A 288 21.52 -2.86 -5.72
CA LYS A 288 20.10 -2.54 -5.91
C LYS A 288 19.55 -1.65 -4.78
N ASP A 289 20.16 -1.72 -3.59
CA ASP A 289 19.72 -1.00 -2.38
C ASP A 289 20.53 0.28 -2.10
N PHE A 290 21.50 0.65 -2.96
CA PHE A 290 22.36 1.83 -2.75
C PHE A 290 21.59 3.13 -2.53
N LEU A 291 20.43 3.31 -3.16
CA LEU A 291 19.63 4.53 -3.06
C LEU A 291 18.36 4.39 -2.21
N VAL A 292 18.15 3.24 -1.56
CA VAL A 292 16.95 2.98 -0.72
C VAL A 292 16.86 3.99 0.42
N GLY A 293 17.99 4.39 1.01
CA GLY A 293 18.05 5.42 2.06
C GLY A 293 17.61 6.81 1.60
N LYS A 294 17.57 7.07 0.28
CA LYS A 294 17.10 8.31 -0.34
C LYS A 294 15.69 8.16 -0.96
N GLY A 295 15.01 7.05 -0.71
CA GLY A 295 13.65 6.80 -1.20
C GLY A 295 13.58 6.26 -2.63
N VAL A 296 14.70 5.78 -3.20
CA VAL A 296 14.73 5.14 -4.51
C VAL A 296 14.99 3.64 -4.34
N ASP A 297 13.93 2.85 -4.30
CA ASP A 297 13.98 1.39 -4.21
C ASP A 297 13.88 0.73 -5.58
N THR A 298 14.66 -0.32 -5.78
CA THR A 298 14.66 -1.09 -7.02
C THR A 298 13.98 -2.45 -6.85
N ASN A 299 13.51 -3.00 -7.96
CA ASN A 299 12.99 -4.36 -8.01
C ASN A 299 14.10 -5.40 -7.84
N ASP A 300 13.73 -6.67 -7.78
CA ASP A 300 14.70 -7.75 -7.73
C ASP A 300 15.57 -7.82 -8.99
N TYR A 301 16.82 -8.28 -8.81
CA TYR A 301 17.75 -8.48 -9.91
C TYR A 301 17.42 -9.76 -10.66
N HIS A 302 17.09 -9.64 -11.95
CA HIS A 302 16.59 -10.75 -12.76
C HIS A 302 17.01 -10.61 -14.22
N PHE A 303 16.98 -11.72 -14.96
CA PHE A 303 17.21 -11.70 -16.40
C PHE A 303 15.97 -11.19 -17.15
N SER A 304 16.14 -10.14 -17.96
CA SER A 304 15.10 -9.56 -18.82
C SER A 304 15.77 -8.80 -19.96
N PHE A 305 15.16 -8.79 -21.16
CA PHE A 305 15.67 -8.06 -22.33
C PHE A 305 17.16 -8.35 -22.61
N ASP A 306 17.53 -9.63 -22.70
CA ASP A 306 18.89 -10.12 -23.00
C ASP A 306 19.99 -9.70 -22.01
N THR A 307 19.65 -9.17 -20.83
CA THR A 307 20.61 -8.79 -19.80
C THR A 307 20.07 -9.09 -18.40
N TRP A 308 20.96 -9.14 -17.41
CA TRP A 308 20.53 -9.09 -16.01
C TRP A 308 20.31 -7.64 -15.62
N ILE A 309 19.14 -7.36 -15.03
CA ILE A 309 18.68 -6.02 -14.72
C ILE A 309 17.97 -5.94 -13.36
N SER A 310 18.11 -4.80 -12.71
CA SER A 310 17.20 -4.32 -11.68
C SER A 310 16.93 -2.84 -11.94
N CYS A 311 15.69 -2.40 -11.72
CA CYS A 311 15.31 -1.01 -11.90
C CYS A 311 14.33 -0.55 -10.84
N SER A 312 14.41 0.72 -10.48
CA SER A 312 13.39 1.40 -9.68
C SER A 312 12.17 1.72 -10.52
N HIS A 313 11.05 1.95 -9.83
CA HIS A 313 9.98 2.69 -10.47
C HIS A 313 10.44 4.12 -10.78
N MET A 314 9.81 4.74 -11.76
CA MET A 314 10.03 6.15 -12.07
C MET A 314 9.41 7.00 -10.96
N ILE A 315 10.24 7.75 -10.26
CA ILE A 315 9.84 8.59 -9.12
C ILE A 315 9.70 10.03 -9.60
N GLU A 316 8.55 10.64 -9.35
CA GLU A 316 8.35 12.07 -9.63
C GLU A 316 9.17 12.94 -8.70
N ILE A 317 9.84 13.94 -9.26
CA ILE A 317 10.65 14.92 -8.54
C ILE A 317 10.27 16.35 -8.98
N GLY A 318 10.46 17.31 -8.08
CA GLY A 318 10.08 18.71 -8.27
C GLY A 318 8.59 18.99 -7.96
N ASN A 319 8.31 20.21 -7.50
CA ASN A 319 6.96 20.63 -7.10
C ASN A 319 6.38 21.76 -7.97
N ASP A 320 7.15 22.27 -8.95
CA ASP A 320 6.94 23.63 -9.44
C ASP A 320 6.56 23.71 -10.94
N GLY A 321 6.30 22.58 -11.60
CA GLY A 321 6.01 22.50 -13.04
C GLY A 321 4.69 21.80 -13.37
N LEU A 322 4.10 22.15 -14.52
CA LEU A 322 2.87 21.51 -15.04
C LEU A 322 3.08 20.00 -15.27
N PHE A 323 4.29 19.64 -15.69
CA PHE A 323 4.76 18.26 -15.81
C PHE A 323 5.90 18.07 -14.82
N ARG A 324 5.77 17.15 -13.87
CA ARG A 324 6.85 16.89 -12.91
C ARG A 324 8.02 16.21 -13.60
N ASP A 325 9.23 16.52 -13.16
CA ASP A 325 10.42 15.81 -13.58
C ASP A 325 10.40 14.40 -12.96
N SER A 326 11.25 13.49 -13.43
CA SER A 326 11.29 12.15 -12.86
C SER A 326 12.68 11.56 -12.82
N VAL A 327 12.91 10.60 -11.94
CA VAL A 327 14.18 9.90 -11.79
C VAL A 327 13.96 8.40 -11.65
N ALA A 328 14.87 7.60 -12.21
CA ALA A 328 14.90 6.15 -12.05
C ALA A 328 16.34 5.65 -11.98
N TYR A 329 16.55 4.60 -11.17
CA TYR A 329 17.84 3.95 -10.98
C TYR A 329 17.82 2.55 -11.61
N TYR A 330 18.89 2.22 -12.35
CA TYR A 330 19.03 0.99 -13.10
C TYR A 330 20.37 0.32 -12.81
N LEU A 331 20.35 -0.99 -12.80
CA LEU A 331 21.51 -1.86 -12.69
C LEU A 331 21.52 -2.80 -13.88
N TYR A 332 22.67 -2.95 -14.53
CA TYR A 332 22.89 -3.90 -15.62
C TYR A 332 24.13 -4.73 -15.34
N GLY A 333 24.16 -5.97 -15.81
CA GLY A 333 25.32 -6.84 -15.67
C GLY A 333 25.04 -8.27 -16.11
N ASP A 334 25.65 -9.21 -15.39
CA ASP A 334 25.41 -10.64 -15.57
C ASP A 334 24.81 -11.25 -14.30
N GLU A 335 24.64 -12.57 -14.28
CA GLU A 335 24.03 -13.31 -13.17
C GLU A 335 24.72 -13.07 -11.81
N TYR A 336 26.00 -12.75 -11.82
CA TYR A 336 26.86 -12.72 -10.64
C TYR A 336 27.25 -11.31 -10.21
N ALA A 337 27.38 -10.38 -11.16
CA ALA A 337 27.85 -9.03 -10.90
C ALA A 337 27.05 -7.97 -11.68
N ALA A 338 26.65 -6.91 -10.99
CA ALA A 338 26.27 -5.66 -11.64
C ALA A 338 27.55 -5.00 -12.19
N LYS A 339 27.51 -4.60 -13.46
CA LYS A 339 28.65 -4.02 -14.20
C LYS A 339 28.41 -2.58 -14.65
N LYS A 340 27.17 -2.13 -14.63
CA LYS A 340 26.76 -0.77 -14.94
C LYS A 340 25.64 -0.33 -14.00
N LEU A 341 25.83 0.80 -13.34
CA LEU A 341 24.85 1.48 -12.50
C LEU A 341 24.48 2.77 -13.21
N LYS A 342 23.18 3.05 -13.36
CA LYS A 342 22.68 4.19 -14.14
C LYS A 342 21.57 4.90 -13.40
N LEU A 343 21.77 6.17 -13.07
CA LEU A 343 20.73 7.08 -12.63
C LEU A 343 20.25 7.89 -13.83
N ARG A 344 18.98 7.75 -14.20
CA ARG A 344 18.36 8.46 -15.32
C ARG A 344 17.33 9.44 -14.79
N ALA A 345 17.52 10.73 -15.06
CA ALA A 345 16.56 11.77 -14.73
C ALA A 345 15.98 12.39 -16.00
N ASN A 346 14.65 12.45 -16.08
CA ASN A 346 13.93 13.10 -17.17
C ASN A 346 13.45 14.47 -16.69
N ILE A 347 13.97 15.52 -17.32
CA ILE A 347 13.64 16.91 -17.02
C ILE A 347 12.62 17.38 -18.05
N ASN A 348 11.39 17.60 -17.59
CA ASN A 348 10.26 17.93 -18.44
C ASN A 348 10.07 19.44 -18.61
N ASN A 349 10.61 20.26 -17.71
CA ASN A 349 10.58 21.72 -17.83
C ASN A 349 11.99 22.30 -17.92
N SER A 350 12.17 23.25 -18.83
CA SER A 350 13.38 24.06 -18.93
C SER A 350 13.07 25.50 -18.52
N PRO A 351 13.83 26.12 -17.60
CA PRO A 351 14.98 25.55 -16.89
C PRO A 351 14.57 24.52 -15.83
N ILE A 352 15.51 23.62 -15.50
CA ILE A 352 15.33 22.65 -14.40
C ILE A 352 15.05 23.39 -13.08
N SER A 353 14.09 22.88 -12.29
CA SER A 353 13.81 23.46 -10.98
C SER A 353 14.97 23.25 -10.00
N ASN A 354 15.18 24.19 -9.07
CA ASN A 354 16.18 24.02 -8.01
C ASN A 354 15.91 22.78 -7.15
N CYS A 355 14.64 22.42 -6.95
CA CYS A 355 14.25 21.21 -6.24
C CYS A 355 14.72 19.95 -6.97
N SER A 356 14.38 19.82 -8.26
CA SER A 356 14.82 18.69 -9.11
C SER A 356 16.34 18.60 -9.16
N LYS A 357 17.02 19.74 -9.35
CA LYS A 357 18.49 19.81 -9.38
C LYS A 357 19.10 19.29 -8.08
N ASN A 358 18.62 19.75 -6.92
CA ASN A 358 19.13 19.31 -5.62
C ASN A 358 18.88 17.82 -5.39
N THR A 359 17.69 17.30 -5.74
CA THR A 359 17.39 15.88 -5.60
C THR A 359 18.30 15.01 -6.47
N ILE A 360 18.52 15.40 -7.74
CA ILE A 360 19.40 14.66 -8.63
C ILE A 360 20.85 14.70 -8.16
N SER A 361 21.34 15.85 -7.71
CA SER A 361 22.68 15.96 -7.13
C SER A 361 22.87 15.03 -5.93
N LEU A 362 21.92 15.02 -4.99
CA LEU A 362 21.98 14.15 -3.81
C LEU A 362 21.95 12.66 -4.16
N LEU A 363 21.17 12.26 -5.17
CA LEU A 363 21.12 10.87 -5.63
C LEU A 363 22.39 10.47 -6.38
N ALA A 364 22.94 11.35 -7.21
CA ALA A 364 24.18 11.11 -7.93
C ALA A 364 25.38 11.00 -6.98
N GLU A 365 25.43 11.87 -5.97
CA GLU A 365 26.45 11.85 -4.91
C GLU A 365 26.43 10.52 -4.14
N GLU A 366 25.24 10.13 -3.66
CA GLU A 366 25.07 8.87 -2.93
C GLU A 366 25.45 7.67 -3.82
N LEU A 367 25.02 7.66 -5.09
CA LEU A 367 25.34 6.58 -6.02
C LEU A 367 26.84 6.45 -6.26
N ILE A 368 27.52 7.57 -6.53
CA ILE A 368 28.97 7.61 -6.80
C ILE A 368 29.76 7.20 -5.55
N SER A 369 29.41 7.74 -4.39
CA SER A 369 30.03 7.38 -3.10
C SER A 369 29.88 5.89 -2.81
N LYS A 370 28.66 5.35 -2.89
CA LYS A 370 28.42 3.91 -2.65
C LYS A 370 29.11 3.02 -3.68
N ALA A 371 29.14 3.44 -4.94
CA ALA A 371 29.75 2.66 -6.00
C ALA A 371 31.27 2.65 -5.88
N LEU A 372 31.92 3.78 -5.62
CA LEU A 372 33.38 3.93 -5.65
C LEU A 372 34.06 3.82 -4.28
N GLY A 373 33.28 3.92 -3.18
CA GLY A 373 33.81 3.92 -1.82
C GLY A 373 34.57 5.20 -1.46
N ASP A 374 34.29 6.32 -2.13
CA ASP A 374 34.97 7.60 -1.95
C ASP A 374 33.99 8.76 -2.03
N ASP A 375 34.11 9.71 -1.10
CA ASP A 375 33.23 10.87 -0.93
C ASP A 375 33.79 12.14 -1.62
N ASP A 376 34.96 12.08 -2.28
CA ASP A 376 35.67 13.27 -2.79
C ASP A 376 35.11 13.87 -4.10
N PHE A 377 34.02 13.34 -4.67
CA PHE A 377 33.48 13.87 -5.94
C PHE A 377 32.62 15.12 -5.73
N ASN A 378 33.08 16.27 -6.22
CA ASN A 378 32.26 17.47 -6.31
C ASN A 378 31.23 17.34 -7.46
N ILE A 379 30.06 16.81 -7.12
CA ILE A 379 28.95 16.59 -8.06
C ILE A 379 28.53 17.86 -8.81
N ASN A 380 28.57 19.03 -8.16
CA ASN A 380 28.24 20.30 -8.80
C ASN A 380 29.24 20.67 -9.90
N GLU A 381 30.53 20.37 -9.69
CA GLU A 381 31.56 20.55 -10.71
C GLU A 381 31.34 19.60 -11.89
N LEU A 382 31.00 18.34 -11.64
CA LEU A 382 30.70 17.38 -12.72
C LEU A 382 29.50 17.83 -13.56
N PHE A 383 28.41 18.25 -12.92
CA PHE A 383 27.22 18.77 -13.61
C PHE A 383 27.50 20.04 -14.43
N SER A 384 28.54 20.81 -14.10
CA SER A 384 28.95 21.99 -14.88
C SER A 384 29.71 21.66 -16.18
N LYS A 385 30.22 20.43 -16.34
CA LYS A 385 31.11 20.02 -17.43
C LYS A 385 30.46 19.02 -18.39
N ILE A 386 29.13 18.95 -18.45
CA ILE A 386 28.42 17.96 -19.27
C ILE A 386 28.64 18.21 -20.78
N PRO A 387 28.95 17.18 -21.58
CA PRO A 387 29.20 15.79 -21.17
C PRO A 387 30.59 15.62 -20.53
N VAL A 388 30.66 14.85 -19.45
CA VAL A 388 31.91 14.56 -18.74
C VAL A 388 32.09 13.05 -18.58
N MET A 389 33.33 12.58 -18.66
CA MET A 389 33.72 11.20 -18.36
C MET A 389 35.02 11.21 -17.56
N ILE A 390 35.03 10.50 -16.43
CA ILE A 390 36.18 10.38 -15.54
C ILE A 390 36.47 8.90 -15.34
N LYS A 391 37.73 8.53 -15.48
CA LYS A 391 38.21 7.20 -15.13
C LYS A 391 38.74 7.21 -13.69
N LYS A 392 38.29 6.26 -12.88
CA LYS A 392 38.86 5.98 -11.56
C LYS A 392 39.09 4.48 -11.45
N ASP A 393 40.35 4.10 -11.27
CA ASP A 393 40.79 2.70 -11.31
C ASP A 393 40.31 1.98 -12.57
N ASN A 394 39.47 0.95 -12.43
CA ASN A 394 38.90 0.15 -13.51
C ASN A 394 37.43 0.54 -13.82
N ARG A 395 37.00 1.74 -13.43
CA ARG A 395 35.61 2.22 -13.56
C ARG A 395 35.55 3.58 -14.25
N TYR A 396 34.48 3.79 -14.99
CA TYR A 396 34.15 5.06 -15.61
C TYR A 396 32.92 5.66 -14.94
N VAL A 397 33.00 6.95 -14.61
CA VAL A 397 31.85 7.78 -14.27
C VAL A 397 31.60 8.72 -15.44
N SER A 398 30.44 8.61 -16.07
CA SER A 398 30.05 9.52 -17.15
C SER A 398 28.74 10.21 -16.83
N ILE A 399 28.67 11.51 -17.14
CA ILE A 399 27.42 12.28 -17.09
C ILE A 399 27.13 12.81 -18.48
N THR A 400 25.96 12.46 -19.01
CA THR A 400 25.51 12.86 -20.35
C THR A 400 24.16 13.55 -20.27
N LYS A 401 23.87 14.38 -21.28
CA LYS A 401 22.59 15.04 -21.46
C LYS A 401 22.11 14.78 -22.89
N GLU A 402 20.88 14.32 -23.03
CA GLU A 402 20.22 14.08 -24.32
C GLU A 402 18.90 14.86 -24.35
N ASP A 403 18.76 15.80 -25.29
CA ASP A 403 17.54 16.58 -25.44
C ASP A 403 16.40 15.71 -25.99
N PHE A 404 15.18 15.92 -25.49
CA PHE A 404 14.02 15.20 -26.00
C PHE A 404 13.73 15.61 -27.45
N ALA A 405 13.24 14.67 -28.26
CA ALA A 405 12.78 14.98 -29.62
C ALA A 405 11.59 15.95 -29.64
N SER A 406 10.87 16.12 -28.53
CA SER A 406 9.73 17.03 -28.39
C SER A 406 10.17 18.49 -28.33
N GLN A 407 9.35 19.40 -28.87
CA GLN A 407 9.63 20.85 -28.90
C GLN A 407 9.59 21.54 -27.51
N ASN A 408 9.30 20.81 -26.43
CA ASN A 408 9.14 21.38 -25.08
C ASN A 408 10.49 21.72 -24.40
N GLY A 409 11.63 21.41 -25.03
CA GLY A 409 12.96 21.70 -24.51
C GLY A 409 13.37 20.88 -23.29
N GLY A 410 12.63 19.81 -22.98
CA GLY A 410 13.02 18.83 -21.96
C GLY A 410 14.21 17.97 -22.41
N TYR A 411 14.83 17.30 -21.46
CA TYR A 411 16.03 16.48 -21.70
C TYR A 411 16.17 15.36 -20.68
N THR A 412 16.85 14.27 -21.06
CA THR A 412 17.32 13.25 -20.13
C THR A 412 18.73 13.61 -19.66
N LEU A 413 18.97 13.50 -18.37
CA LEU A 413 20.28 13.55 -17.73
C LEU A 413 20.61 12.16 -17.21
N GLU A 414 21.77 11.62 -17.57
CA GLU A 414 22.21 10.29 -17.13
C GLU A 414 23.52 10.38 -16.37
N VAL A 415 23.57 9.76 -15.19
CA VAL A 415 24.81 9.50 -14.44
C VAL A 415 25.05 8.00 -14.50
N VAL A 416 26.14 7.60 -15.14
CA VAL A 416 26.47 6.20 -15.39
C VAL A 416 27.81 5.88 -14.73
N ILE A 417 27.85 4.77 -14.00
CA ILE A 417 29.06 4.19 -13.42
C ILE A 417 29.21 2.78 -13.97
N GLU A 418 30.25 2.53 -14.73
CA GLU A 418 30.45 1.23 -15.39
C GLU A 418 31.89 0.73 -15.26
N ILE A 419 32.04 -0.60 -15.34
CA ILE A 419 33.36 -1.24 -15.34
C ILE A 419 33.97 -1.12 -16.74
N GLU A 420 35.26 -0.84 -16.78
CA GLU A 420 36.05 -0.82 -18.01
C GLU A 420 35.88 -2.13 -18.80
N GLY A 421 35.56 -2.00 -20.09
CA GLY A 421 35.36 -3.11 -21.01
C GLY A 421 33.96 -3.73 -21.00
N TYR A 422 33.04 -3.24 -20.15
CA TYR A 422 31.64 -3.65 -20.23
C TYR A 422 30.94 -2.93 -21.39
N SER A 423 30.39 -3.69 -22.33
CA SER A 423 29.50 -3.18 -23.39
C SER A 423 28.11 -3.77 -23.16
N SER A 424 27.20 -2.97 -22.58
CA SER A 424 25.78 -3.32 -22.58
C SER A 424 25.11 -2.83 -23.87
N LYS A 425 24.11 -3.56 -24.34
CA LYS A 425 23.09 -2.97 -25.19
C LYS A 425 22.29 -1.98 -24.32
N ASP A 426 22.33 -0.71 -24.66
CA ASP A 426 21.47 0.28 -24.01
C ASP A 426 20.02 0.06 -24.48
N HIS A 427 19.10 -0.08 -23.51
CA HIS A 427 17.66 -0.24 -23.73
C HIS A 427 16.89 0.95 -23.14
#